data_AF-A0A4S4D283-F1
#
_entry.id   AF-A0A4S4D283-F1
#
_cell.length_a   1.000
_cell.length_b   1.000
_cell.length_c   1.000
_cell.angle_alpha   90.00
_cell.angle_beta   90.00
_cell.angle_gamma   90.00
#
_symmetry.space_group_name_H-M   'P 1'
#
loop_
_entity.id
_entity.type
_entity.pdbx_description
1 polymer ?
#
loop_
_entity_poly.entity_id
_entity_poly.type
_entity_poly.pdbx_seq_one_letter_code
_entity_poly.pdbx_strand_id
1 'polypeptide(L)'
;MSFAMTMLSWSVIEYEHKYRAIGEYDHSRDLIKWGTDYLLLTFNSSASKIDKIYSQVGGSRNGSTTTPDDHYCWERPEDMDYPRPVQTAVSGPDLSGEMAAALAAASIVFRDDNSYSSKLVKGAATVLAFARDRGKRTPYSRGNLYIDPCYNSTGYFDEYMWGAAWLYYATGNNSYVSLC
;
A
#
# COMPACT_ATOMS: atom_id res chain seq x y z
N MET A 1 -1.83 5.96 0.48
CA MET A 1 -2.93 5.08 0.04
C MET A 1 -2.98 3.77 0.83
N SER A 2 -1.87 3.01 0.92
CA SER A 2 -1.81 1.72 1.63
C SER A 2 -2.39 1.77 3.05
N PHE A 3 -1.99 2.75 3.85
CA PHE A 3 -2.53 2.99 5.21
C PHE A 3 -4.07 3.01 5.25
N ALA A 4 -4.71 3.73 4.33
CA ALA A 4 -6.17 3.82 4.29
C ALA A 4 -6.81 2.45 4.01
N MET A 5 -6.20 1.64 3.13
CA MET A 5 -6.69 0.28 2.84
C MET A 5 -6.50 -0.66 4.03
N THR A 6 -5.40 -0.55 4.76
CA THR A 6 -5.19 -1.29 6.01
C THR A 6 -6.26 -0.94 7.03
N MET A 7 -6.50 0.35 7.28
CA MET A 7 -7.47 0.82 8.28
C MET A 7 -8.91 0.48 7.91
N LEU A 8 -9.30 0.62 6.64
CA LEU A 8 -10.63 0.20 6.17
C LEU A 8 -10.80 -1.31 6.33
N SER A 9 -9.79 -2.10 5.95
CA SER A 9 -9.83 -3.55 6.12
C SER A 9 -9.95 -3.94 7.59
N TRP A 10 -9.18 -3.31 8.47
CA TRP A 10 -9.26 -3.57 9.91
C TRP A 10 -10.65 -3.23 10.47
N SER A 11 -11.21 -2.07 10.09
CA SER A 11 -12.56 -1.68 10.51
C SER A 11 -13.61 -2.72 10.08
N VAL A 12 -13.53 -3.21 8.83
CA VAL A 12 -14.45 -4.24 8.33
C VAL A 12 -14.26 -5.57 9.07
N ILE A 13 -13.01 -5.95 9.40
CA ILE A 13 -12.72 -7.18 10.18
C ILE A 13 -13.35 -7.11 11.58
N GLU A 14 -13.18 -6.00 12.30
CA GLU A 14 -13.67 -5.85 13.68
C GLU A 14 -15.19 -5.66 13.74
N TYR A 15 -15.75 -4.93 12.77
CA TYR A 15 -17.12 -4.44 12.82
C TYR A 15 -17.99 -4.93 11.66
N GLU A 16 -17.66 -6.08 11.05
CA GLU A 16 -18.40 -6.67 9.92
C GLU A 16 -19.93 -6.64 10.13
N HIS A 17 -20.39 -7.07 11.31
CA HIS A 17 -21.81 -7.10 11.65
C HIS A 17 -22.48 -5.72 11.58
N LYS A 18 -21.76 -4.64 11.90
CA LYS A 18 -22.28 -3.26 11.80
C LYS A 18 -22.38 -2.81 10.35
N TYR A 19 -21.37 -3.08 9.54
CA TYR A 19 -21.41 -2.79 8.11
C TYR A 19 -22.55 -3.55 7.42
N ARG A 20 -22.77 -4.82 7.79
CA ARG A 20 -23.92 -5.59 7.29
C ARG A 20 -25.26 -5.01 7.75
N ALA A 21 -25.37 -4.60 9.01
CA ALA A 21 -26.62 -4.04 9.55
C ALA A 21 -27.07 -2.75 8.85
N ILE A 22 -26.13 -1.95 8.34
CA ILE A 22 -26.43 -0.72 7.58
C ILE A 22 -26.42 -0.91 6.05
N GLY A 23 -26.17 -2.13 5.56
CA GLY A 23 -26.12 -2.43 4.12
C GLY A 23 -24.85 -1.96 3.39
N GLU A 24 -23.80 -1.58 4.11
CA GLU A 24 -22.56 -1.02 3.55
C GLU A 24 -21.39 -2.02 3.48
N TYR A 25 -21.64 -3.30 3.81
CA TYR A 25 -20.60 -4.32 3.81
C TYR A 25 -19.97 -4.53 2.43
N ASP A 26 -20.79 -4.74 1.40
CA ASP A 26 -20.28 -5.01 0.06
C ASP A 26 -19.64 -3.75 -0.57
N HIS A 27 -20.22 -2.57 -0.34
CA HIS A 27 -19.62 -1.31 -0.79
C HIS A 27 -18.24 -1.06 -0.14
N SER A 28 -18.11 -1.32 1.16
CA SER A 28 -16.81 -1.21 1.85
C SER A 28 -15.79 -2.19 1.29
N ARG A 29 -16.20 -3.42 0.94
CA ARG A 29 -15.35 -4.40 0.27
C ARG A 29 -14.93 -3.90 -1.11
N ASP A 30 -15.84 -3.36 -1.91
CA ASP A 30 -15.51 -2.84 -3.23
C ASP A 30 -14.43 -1.73 -3.16
N LEU A 31 -14.52 -0.83 -2.17
CA LEU A 31 -13.51 0.19 -1.93
C LEU A 31 -12.14 -0.41 -1.54
N ILE A 32 -12.12 -1.41 -0.65
CA ILE A 32 -10.88 -2.10 -0.28
C ILE A 32 -10.28 -2.79 -1.51
N LYS A 33 -11.12 -3.51 -2.28
CA LYS A 33 -10.72 -4.23 -3.48
C LYS A 33 -10.12 -3.29 -4.53
N TRP A 34 -10.72 -2.11 -4.72
CA TRP A 34 -10.21 -1.09 -5.63
C TRP A 34 -8.77 -0.68 -5.27
N GLY A 35 -8.52 -0.41 -3.99
CA GLY A 35 -7.17 -0.06 -3.53
C GLY A 35 -6.19 -1.22 -3.62
N THR A 36 -6.58 -2.44 -3.24
CA THR A 36 -5.69 -3.60 -3.31
C THR A 36 -5.39 -4.06 -4.73
N ASP A 37 -6.34 -3.93 -5.65
CA ASP A 37 -6.10 -4.17 -7.08
C ASP A 37 -5.07 -3.19 -7.63
N TYR A 38 -5.15 -1.91 -7.26
CA TYR A 38 -4.11 -0.95 -7.61
C TYR A 38 -2.76 -1.32 -6.97
N LEU A 39 -2.71 -1.65 -5.68
CA LEU A 39 -1.46 -2.03 -5.01
C LEU A 39 -0.79 -3.24 -5.67
N LEU A 40 -1.56 -4.24 -6.11
CA LEU A 40 -1.01 -5.40 -6.82
C LEU A 40 -0.39 -5.04 -8.17
N LEU A 41 -0.74 -3.89 -8.76
CA LEU A 41 -0.16 -3.38 -9.99
C LEU A 41 1.11 -2.53 -9.74
N THR A 42 1.39 -2.10 -8.51
CA THR A 42 2.56 -1.26 -8.19
C THR A 42 3.85 -2.05 -7.98
N PHE A 43 3.82 -3.37 -8.16
CA PHE A 43 4.99 -4.24 -8.17
C PHE A 43 4.68 -5.51 -8.97
N ASN A 44 5.68 -6.35 -9.22
CA ASN A 44 5.43 -7.65 -9.84
C ASN A 44 4.81 -8.61 -8.82
N SER A 45 3.49 -8.55 -8.63
CA SER A 45 2.76 -9.38 -7.64
C SER A 45 2.82 -10.89 -7.92
N SER A 46 3.19 -11.27 -9.14
CA SER A 46 3.36 -12.67 -9.52
C SER A 46 4.74 -13.24 -9.15
N ALA A 47 5.74 -12.37 -8.94
CA ALA A 47 7.09 -12.76 -8.57
C ALA A 47 7.22 -13.12 -7.08
N SER A 48 8.20 -13.97 -6.77
CA SER A 48 8.60 -14.31 -5.40
C SER A 48 9.57 -13.31 -4.79
N LYS A 49 10.25 -12.52 -5.62
CA LYS A 49 11.17 -11.45 -5.21
C LYS A 49 11.02 -10.29 -6.18
N ILE A 50 11.08 -9.08 -5.64
CA ILE A 50 11.06 -7.84 -6.39
C ILE A 50 12.27 -6.99 -6.00
N ASP A 51 12.66 -6.10 -6.90
CA ASP A 51 13.78 -5.18 -6.71
C ASP A 51 13.35 -3.70 -6.71
N LYS A 52 12.10 -3.43 -7.09
CA LYS A 52 11.52 -2.10 -7.24
C LYS A 52 10.01 -2.15 -6.97
N ILE A 53 9.48 -1.05 -6.44
CA ILE A 53 8.04 -0.75 -6.39
C ILE A 53 7.75 0.61 -7.06
N TYR A 54 6.51 0.81 -7.50
CA TYR A 54 5.99 2.09 -7.96
C TYR A 54 5.37 2.82 -6.77
N SER A 55 5.93 3.97 -6.39
CA SER A 55 5.61 4.65 -5.14
C SER A 55 4.63 5.81 -5.30
N GLN A 56 4.55 6.42 -6.48
CA GLN A 56 3.62 7.53 -6.75
C GLN A 56 3.36 7.66 -8.26
N VAL A 57 2.18 8.15 -8.63
CA VAL A 57 1.83 8.53 -10.00
C VAL A 57 1.33 9.97 -10.01
N GLY A 58 2.06 10.85 -10.68
CA GLY A 58 1.83 12.29 -10.58
C GLY A 58 2.48 12.89 -9.34
N GLY A 59 2.08 14.12 -9.04
CA GLY A 59 2.61 14.96 -7.97
C GLY A 59 3.11 16.30 -8.49
N SER A 60 3.24 17.24 -7.56
CA SER A 60 3.84 18.55 -7.78
C SER A 60 5.25 18.58 -7.21
N ARG A 61 6.16 19.31 -7.88
CA ARG A 61 7.49 19.57 -7.32
C ARG A 61 7.42 20.79 -6.41
N ASN A 62 8.14 20.75 -5.29
CA ASN A 62 8.22 21.92 -4.42
C ASN A 62 8.72 23.16 -5.20
N GLY A 63 7.96 24.25 -5.17
CA GLY A 63 8.24 25.48 -5.91
C GLY A 63 7.84 25.48 -7.40
N SER A 64 7.14 24.45 -7.88
CA SER A 64 6.55 24.44 -9.22
C SER A 64 5.44 25.50 -9.29
N THR A 65 5.71 26.61 -9.99
CA THR A 65 4.78 27.75 -10.10
C THR A 65 4.47 28.12 -11.55
N THR A 66 5.13 27.46 -12.51
CA THR A 66 5.02 27.80 -13.94
C THR A 66 4.84 26.57 -14.84
N THR A 67 4.85 25.36 -14.28
CA THR A 67 4.71 24.11 -15.02
C THR A 67 3.41 23.43 -14.59
N PRO A 68 2.49 23.13 -15.53
CA PRO A 68 1.28 22.35 -15.23
C PRO A 68 1.61 21.04 -14.51
N ASP A 69 0.99 20.82 -13.35
CA ASP A 69 1.12 19.63 -12.52
C ASP A 69 -0.10 19.46 -11.59
N ASP A 70 -0.11 18.38 -10.79
CA ASP A 70 -1.23 17.97 -9.93
C ASP A 70 -1.68 19.01 -8.90
N HIS A 71 -0.84 19.98 -8.52
CA HIS A 71 -1.25 21.04 -7.61
C HIS A 71 -1.44 22.39 -8.32
N TYR A 72 -0.79 22.58 -9.47
CA TYR A 72 -0.92 23.80 -10.26
C TYR A 72 -2.26 23.87 -10.99
N CYS A 73 -2.72 22.75 -11.57
CA CYS A 73 -3.93 22.70 -12.38
C CYS A 73 -5.18 22.48 -11.51
N TRP A 74 -6.14 23.42 -11.57
CA TRP A 74 -7.46 23.25 -10.98
C TRP A 74 -8.47 22.84 -12.04
N GLU A 75 -8.65 21.54 -12.23
CA GLU A 75 -9.55 20.97 -13.23
C GLU A 75 -10.12 19.63 -12.77
N ARG A 76 -11.06 19.10 -13.53
CA ARG A 76 -11.61 17.77 -13.25
C ARG A 76 -10.56 16.72 -13.65
N PRO A 77 -10.44 15.60 -12.92
CA PRO A 77 -9.41 14.60 -13.22
C PRO A 77 -9.53 14.01 -14.64
N GLU A 78 -10.72 13.96 -15.22
CA GLU A 78 -10.93 13.52 -16.61
C GLU A 78 -10.43 14.50 -17.67
N ASP A 79 -10.17 15.76 -17.30
CA ASP A 79 -9.70 16.81 -18.20
C ASP A 79 -8.16 16.98 -18.15
N MET A 80 -7.45 16.28 -17.25
CA MET A 80 -6.00 16.41 -17.09
C MET A 80 -5.24 15.99 -18.35
N ASP A 81 -4.49 16.92 -18.95
CA ASP A 81 -3.68 16.69 -20.16
C ASP A 81 -2.16 16.80 -19.94
N TYR A 82 -1.73 17.17 -18.72
CA TYR A 82 -0.33 17.34 -18.37
C TYR A 82 0.35 16.01 -17.97
N PRO A 83 1.70 15.91 -18.06
CA PRO A 83 2.41 14.70 -17.71
C PRO A 83 2.27 14.30 -16.24
N ARG A 84 1.91 13.03 -15.98
CA ARG A 84 1.85 12.44 -14.63
C ARG A 84 2.99 11.44 -14.42
N PRO A 85 4.19 11.90 -13.99
CA PRO A 85 5.36 11.04 -13.89
C PRO A 85 5.18 9.96 -12.82
N VAL A 86 5.64 8.75 -13.12
CA VAL A 86 5.64 7.64 -12.17
C VAL A 86 6.94 7.66 -11.37
N GLN A 87 6.84 7.70 -10.05
CA GLN A 87 7.97 7.55 -9.13
C GLN A 87 8.16 6.08 -8.78
N THR A 88 9.42 5.66 -8.66
CA THR A 88 9.79 4.30 -8.27
C THR A 88 10.71 4.33 -7.07
N ALA A 89 10.63 3.30 -6.24
CA ALA A 89 11.51 3.11 -5.09
C ALA A 89 12.22 1.74 -5.20
N VAL A 90 13.55 1.76 -5.16
CA VAL A 90 14.39 0.54 -5.04
C VAL A 90 14.69 0.20 -3.57
N SER A 91 14.36 1.12 -2.67
CA SER A 91 14.34 1.01 -1.22
C SER A 91 13.14 1.81 -0.71
N GLY A 92 12.35 1.24 0.20
CA GLY A 92 11.14 1.86 0.73
C GLY A 92 10.48 0.97 1.77
N PRO A 93 11.17 0.70 2.90
CA PRO A 93 10.72 -0.24 3.92
C PRO A 93 9.40 0.17 4.59
N ASP A 94 9.21 1.47 4.77
CA ASP A 94 7.99 2.12 5.21
C ASP A 94 6.82 1.83 4.26
N LEU A 95 6.89 2.31 3.02
CA LEU A 95 5.82 2.14 2.05
C LEU A 95 5.51 0.65 1.81
N SER A 96 6.55 -0.18 1.68
CA SER A 96 6.39 -1.61 1.40
C SER A 96 5.84 -2.38 2.59
N GLY A 97 6.19 -1.98 3.83
CA GLY A 97 5.63 -2.54 5.04
C GLY A 97 4.15 -2.20 5.18
N GLU A 98 3.75 -0.96 4.90
CA GLU A 98 2.33 -0.56 4.89
C GLU A 98 1.55 -1.23 3.74
N MET A 99 2.17 -1.43 2.57
CA MET A 99 1.57 -2.22 1.49
C MET A 99 1.36 -3.69 1.92
N ALA A 100 2.30 -4.27 2.66
CA ALA A 100 2.15 -5.62 3.20
C ALA A 100 0.97 -5.69 4.17
N ALA A 101 0.86 -4.71 5.08
CA ALA A 101 -0.24 -4.59 6.02
C ALA A 101 -1.59 -4.49 5.29
N ALA A 102 -1.70 -3.62 4.29
CA ALA A 102 -2.92 -3.42 3.51
C ALA A 102 -3.38 -4.70 2.80
N LEU A 103 -2.46 -5.37 2.11
CA LEU A 103 -2.77 -6.59 1.36
C LEU A 103 -3.13 -7.76 2.31
N ALA A 104 -2.42 -7.90 3.43
CA ALA A 104 -2.70 -8.96 4.40
C ALA A 104 -4.00 -8.71 5.20
N ALA A 105 -4.30 -7.48 5.58
CA ALA A 105 -5.58 -7.15 6.20
C ALA A 105 -6.74 -7.42 5.22
N ALA A 106 -6.61 -6.97 3.97
CA ALA A 106 -7.63 -7.21 2.95
C ALA A 106 -7.82 -8.71 2.66
N SER A 107 -6.78 -9.54 2.70
CA SER A 107 -6.94 -10.98 2.46
C SER A 107 -7.87 -11.66 3.48
N ILE A 108 -7.96 -11.11 4.70
CA ILE A 108 -8.87 -11.59 5.74
C ILE A 108 -10.31 -11.14 5.47
N VAL A 109 -10.50 -9.93 4.95
CA VAL A 109 -11.81 -9.41 4.49
C VAL A 109 -12.36 -10.27 3.36
N PHE A 110 -11.50 -10.72 2.43
CA PHE A 110 -11.86 -11.54 1.27
C PHE A 110 -11.65 -13.04 1.48
N ARG A 111 -11.65 -13.53 2.72
CA ARG A 111 -11.42 -14.96 3.01
C ARG A 111 -12.44 -15.91 2.36
N ASP A 112 -13.59 -15.39 1.98
CA ASP A 112 -14.66 -16.09 1.24
C ASP A 112 -14.34 -16.25 -0.25
N ASP A 113 -13.45 -15.43 -0.81
CA ASP A 113 -12.85 -15.61 -2.14
C ASP A 113 -11.41 -16.14 -1.99
N ASN A 114 -11.28 -17.46 -1.95
CA ASN A 114 -9.99 -18.14 -1.77
C ASN A 114 -8.94 -17.72 -2.81
N SER A 115 -9.34 -17.46 -4.05
CA SER A 115 -8.42 -17.09 -5.14
C SER A 115 -7.86 -15.70 -4.90
N TYR A 116 -8.74 -14.74 -4.61
CA TYR A 116 -8.33 -13.36 -4.35
C TYR A 116 -7.56 -13.22 -3.03
N SER A 117 -8.04 -13.85 -1.95
CA SER A 117 -7.36 -13.88 -0.65
C SER A 117 -5.92 -14.43 -0.78
N SER A 118 -5.74 -15.55 -1.47
CA SER A 118 -4.40 -16.15 -1.69
C SER A 118 -3.50 -15.23 -2.51
N LYS A 119 -4.05 -14.54 -3.53
CA LYS A 119 -3.31 -13.55 -4.32
C LYS A 119 -2.82 -12.39 -3.45
N LEU A 120 -3.67 -11.89 -2.55
CA LEU A 120 -3.35 -10.82 -1.61
C LEU A 120 -2.27 -11.24 -0.60
N VAL A 121 -2.40 -12.42 0.04
CA VAL A 121 -1.39 -12.96 0.96
C VAL A 121 -0.03 -13.11 0.27
N LYS A 122 -0.01 -13.66 -0.96
CA LYS A 122 1.22 -13.76 -1.75
C LYS A 122 1.84 -12.39 -2.01
N GLY A 123 1.02 -11.42 -2.44
CA GLY A 123 1.46 -10.05 -2.66
C GLY A 123 2.06 -9.43 -1.39
N ALA A 124 1.36 -9.54 -0.27
CA ALA A 124 1.80 -9.05 1.04
C ALA A 124 3.16 -9.64 1.45
N ALA A 125 3.34 -10.96 1.32
CA ALA A 125 4.59 -11.63 1.62
C ALA A 125 5.74 -11.13 0.73
N THR A 126 5.49 -10.92 -0.56
CA THR A 126 6.48 -10.41 -1.51
C THR A 126 6.95 -8.99 -1.14
N VAL A 127 6.02 -8.07 -0.83
CA VAL A 127 6.40 -6.69 -0.47
C VAL A 127 7.00 -6.59 0.93
N LEU A 128 6.58 -7.43 1.89
CA LEU A 128 7.24 -7.49 3.20
C LEU A 128 8.68 -7.99 3.07
N ALA A 129 8.93 -9.00 2.23
CA ALA A 129 10.28 -9.48 1.97
C ALA A 129 11.17 -8.39 1.35
N PHE A 130 10.63 -7.58 0.44
CA PHE A 130 11.32 -6.41 -0.10
C PHE A 130 11.57 -5.34 0.98
N ALA A 131 10.58 -5.05 1.82
CA ALA A 131 10.71 -4.09 2.92
C ALA A 131 11.84 -4.47 3.90
N ARG A 132 11.99 -5.77 4.16
CA ARG A 132 12.93 -6.34 5.14
C ARG A 132 14.31 -6.65 4.57
N ASP A 133 14.55 -6.37 3.30
CA ASP A 133 15.88 -6.54 2.70
C ASP A 133 16.90 -5.65 3.44
N ARG A 134 17.95 -6.27 3.98
CA ARG A 134 18.97 -5.58 4.79
C ARG A 134 19.72 -4.51 4.02
N GLY A 135 19.78 -4.62 2.69
CA GLY A 135 20.40 -3.63 1.80
C GLY A 135 19.48 -2.46 1.43
N LYS A 136 18.21 -2.46 1.83
CA LYS A 136 17.17 -1.52 1.36
C LYS A 136 16.46 -0.82 2.51
N ARG A 137 17.25 -0.12 3.33
CA ARG A 137 16.81 0.50 4.60
C ARG A 137 16.71 2.03 4.55
N THR A 138 16.44 2.56 3.37
CA THR A 138 16.20 3.99 3.16
C THR A 138 14.71 4.23 2.94
N PRO A 139 14.07 5.14 3.70
CA PRO A 139 12.68 5.56 3.49
C PRO A 139 12.35 5.89 2.03
N TYR A 140 11.16 5.52 1.57
CA TYR A 140 10.76 5.70 0.16
C TYR A 140 10.73 7.18 -0.29
N SER A 141 10.50 8.09 0.66
CA SER A 141 10.41 9.54 0.40
C SER A 141 11.78 10.21 0.32
N ARG A 142 12.83 9.63 0.92
CA ARG A 142 14.09 10.35 1.19
C ARG A 142 14.72 10.87 -0.10
N GLY A 143 14.77 12.20 -0.23
CA GLY A 143 15.36 12.88 -1.38
C GLY A 143 14.52 12.81 -2.66
N ASN A 144 13.31 12.25 -2.61
CA ASN A 144 12.39 12.27 -3.74
C ASN A 144 11.62 13.59 -3.77
N LEU A 145 11.87 14.41 -4.80
CA LEU A 145 11.30 15.75 -4.95
C LEU A 145 9.76 15.82 -5.07
N TYR A 146 9.10 14.69 -5.36
CA TYR A 146 7.64 14.61 -5.49
C TYR A 146 6.96 14.08 -4.23
N ILE A 147 7.68 13.32 -3.41
CA ILE A 147 7.11 12.59 -2.26
C ILE A 147 7.49 13.28 -0.95
N ASP A 148 8.77 13.62 -0.79
CA ASP A 148 9.33 14.23 0.42
C ASP A 148 8.57 15.50 0.86
N PRO A 149 8.13 16.39 -0.04
CA PRO A 149 7.38 17.59 0.37
C PRO A 149 5.95 17.31 0.88
N CYS A 150 5.39 16.14 0.58
CA CYS A 150 3.97 15.84 0.82
C CYS A 150 3.79 14.77 1.91
N TYR A 151 4.33 13.57 1.68
CA TYR A 151 4.21 12.42 2.56
C TYR A 151 5.61 11.92 2.96
N ASN A 152 6.37 12.79 3.64
CA ASN A 152 7.67 12.42 4.14
C ASN A 152 7.57 11.32 5.21
N SER A 153 8.39 10.30 5.06
CA SER A 153 8.55 9.26 6.07
C SER A 153 9.72 9.56 7.00
N THR A 154 9.44 9.47 8.30
CA THR A 154 10.42 9.72 9.37
C THR A 154 11.03 8.43 9.94
N GLY A 155 10.51 7.27 9.58
CA GLY A 155 10.85 5.97 10.15
C GLY A 155 10.22 4.82 9.35
N TYR A 156 10.57 3.58 9.68
CA TYR A 156 9.99 2.40 9.02
C TYR A 156 9.93 1.17 9.92
N PHE A 157 10.35 1.29 11.17
CA PHE A 157 10.41 0.14 12.09
C PHE A 157 9.01 -0.26 12.55
N ASP A 158 8.13 0.73 12.70
CA ASP A 158 6.71 0.56 12.93
C ASP A 158 6.05 -0.18 11.77
N GLU A 159 6.31 0.18 10.51
CA GLU A 159 5.75 -0.54 9.35
C GLU A 159 6.27 -1.97 9.22
N TYR A 160 7.47 -2.27 9.73
CA TYR A 160 7.94 -3.65 9.84
C TYR A 160 7.08 -4.48 10.78
N MET A 161 6.81 -3.96 11.97
CA MET A 161 5.99 -4.65 12.97
C MET A 161 4.54 -4.74 12.50
N TRP A 162 4.04 -3.66 11.90
CA TRP A 162 2.67 -3.57 11.41
C TRP A 162 2.40 -4.54 10.26
N GLY A 163 3.23 -4.51 9.22
CA GLY A 163 3.10 -5.44 8.08
C GLY A 163 3.27 -6.90 8.49
N ALA A 164 4.20 -7.18 9.42
CA ALA A 164 4.40 -8.53 9.93
C ALA A 164 3.24 -9.03 10.81
N ALA A 165 2.68 -8.18 11.67
CA ALA A 165 1.53 -8.53 12.50
C ALA A 165 0.30 -8.88 11.66
N TRP A 166 0.01 -8.10 10.61
CA TRP A 166 -1.09 -8.42 9.69
C TRP A 166 -0.86 -9.69 8.89
N LEU A 167 0.36 -9.94 8.42
CA LEU A 167 0.70 -11.19 7.74
C LEU A 167 0.58 -12.40 8.67
N TYR A 168 0.98 -12.25 9.94
CA TYR A 168 0.72 -13.26 10.95
C TYR A 168 -0.78 -13.51 11.13
N TYR A 169 -1.57 -12.45 11.29
CA TYR A 169 -3.01 -12.57 11.48
C TYR A 169 -3.72 -13.21 10.27
N ALA A 170 -3.24 -12.93 9.05
CA ALA A 170 -3.78 -13.49 7.82
C ALA A 170 -3.40 -14.97 7.59
N THR A 171 -2.24 -15.43 8.10
CA THR A 171 -1.67 -16.74 7.73
C THR A 171 -1.49 -17.72 8.89
N GLY A 172 -1.50 -17.23 10.13
CA GLY A 172 -1.09 -18.00 11.32
C GLY A 172 0.40 -18.36 11.36
N ASN A 173 1.23 -17.86 10.43
CA ASN A 173 2.65 -18.21 10.37
C ASN A 173 3.47 -17.43 11.41
N ASN A 174 3.89 -18.13 12.46
CA ASN A 174 4.68 -17.56 13.57
C ASN A 174 6.00 -16.92 13.14
N SER A 175 6.53 -17.25 11.95
CA SER A 175 7.77 -16.63 11.47
C SER A 175 7.67 -15.12 11.30
N TYR A 176 6.47 -14.57 11.11
CA TYR A 176 6.25 -13.13 10.98
C TYR A 176 6.31 -12.40 12.33
N VAL A 177 5.94 -13.03 13.44
CA VAL A 177 6.00 -12.42 14.79
C VAL A 177 7.30 -12.74 15.52
N SER A 178 8.11 -13.68 15.02
CA SER A 178 9.43 -14.01 15.56
C SER A 178 10.58 -13.21 14.91
N LEU A 179 10.29 -12.06 14.28
CA LEU A 179 11.26 -11.28 13.49
C LEU A 179 12.17 -10.34 14.32
N CYS A 180 12.26 -10.55 15.64
CA CYS A 180 13.17 -9.87 16.56
C CYS A 180 14.64 -10.29 16.33
#